data_AF-A0A2D6E4Z6-F1
#
_entry.id   AF-A0A2D6E4Z6-F1
#
_cell.length_a   1.000
_cell.length_b   1.000
_cell.length_c   1.000
_cell.angle_alpha   90.00
_cell.angle_beta   90.00
_cell.angle_gamma   90.00
#
_symmetry.space_group_name_H-M   'P 1'
#
loop_
_entity.id
_entity.type
_entity.pdbx_description
1 polymer ?
#
loop_
_entity_poly.entity_id
_entity_poly.type
_entity_poly.pdbx_seq_one_letter_code
_entity_poly.pdbx_strand_id
1 'polypeptide(L)' 'MITASIKEIIDIFGDKLDNPADWITLKKLLLLSLQPKERKKFSKRDSKTKLQSPPNDFEMKIISYYENTIGKKIRI' A
#
# COMPACT_ATOMS: atom_id res chain seq x y z
N MET A 1 -0.32 -8.23 11.20
CA MET A 1 0.92 -7.46 11.52
C MET A 1 1.62 -7.15 10.20
N ILE A 2 2.07 -5.91 10.00
CA ILE A 2 2.85 -5.49 8.82
C ILE A 2 4.29 -6.00 8.96
N THR A 3 4.94 -6.37 7.86
CA THR A 3 6.29 -6.93 7.85
C THR A 3 7.35 -5.83 7.88
N ALA A 4 8.57 -6.16 8.31
CA ALA A 4 9.70 -5.21 8.33
C ALA A 4 9.98 -4.66 6.91
N SER A 5 9.92 -5.51 5.89
CA SER A 5 10.10 -5.12 4.49
C SER A 5 9.13 -4.02 4.05
N ILE A 6 7.86 -4.11 4.44
CA ILE A 6 6.86 -3.08 4.11
C ILE A 6 7.22 -1.74 4.75
N LYS A 7 7.66 -1.78 6.01
CA LYS A 7 8.07 -0.57 6.74
C LYS A 7 9.27 0.08 6.05
N GLU A 8 10.32 -0.69 5.77
CA GLU A 8 11.51 -0.18 5.06
C GLU A 8 11.17 0.44 3.70
N ILE A 9 10.29 -0.19 2.91
CA ILE A 9 9.87 0.38 1.62
C ILE A 9 9.14 1.72 1.83
N ILE A 10 8.28 1.81 2.84
CA ILE A 10 7.57 3.06 3.15
C ILE A 10 8.53 4.12 3.66
N ASP A 11 9.48 3.77 4.51
CA ASP A 11 10.43 4.73 5.07
C ASP A 11 11.38 5.28 3.97
N ILE A 12 11.77 4.45 3.00
CA ILE A 12 12.68 4.85 1.90
C ILE A 12 11.97 5.62 0.78
N PHE A 13 10.75 5.23 0.43
CA PHE A 13 10.06 5.71 -0.77
C PHE A 13 8.78 6.47 -0.49
N GLY A 14 8.24 6.40 0.73
CA GLY A 14 6.93 6.93 1.06
C GLY A 14 6.83 8.44 0.91
N ASP A 15 7.89 9.17 1.22
CA ASP A 15 7.93 10.63 1.07
C ASP A 15 8.03 11.07 -0.40
N LYS A 16 8.48 10.19 -1.30
CA LYS A 16 8.57 10.44 -2.75
C LYS A 16 7.23 10.31 -3.48
N LEU A 17 6.16 9.93 -2.77
CA LEU A 17 4.81 9.97 -3.32
C LEU A 17 4.29 11.41 -3.31
N ASP A 18 3.79 11.86 -4.46
CA ASP A 18 3.17 13.18 -4.62
C ASP A 18 1.96 13.36 -3.69
N ASN A 19 1.67 14.61 -3.29
CA ASN A 19 0.46 14.94 -2.55
C ASN A 19 -0.61 15.49 -3.51
N PRO A 20 -1.84 14.91 -3.56
CA PRO A 20 -2.31 13.78 -2.76
C PRO A 20 -1.84 12.42 -3.28
N ALA A 21 -1.28 11.61 -2.37
CA ALA A 21 -0.82 10.26 -2.70
C ALA A 21 -2.04 9.34 -2.82
N ASP A 22 -2.17 8.64 -3.94
CA ASP A 22 -3.19 7.62 -4.15
C ASP A 22 -2.72 6.28 -3.56
N TRP A 23 -3.61 5.62 -2.81
CA TRP A 23 -3.41 4.27 -2.29
C TRP A 23 -2.96 3.32 -3.40
N ILE A 24 -3.50 3.46 -4.61
CA ILE A 24 -3.15 2.62 -5.74
C ILE A 24 -1.68 2.78 -6.12
N THR A 25 -1.12 3.98 -6.02
CA THR A 25 0.29 4.24 -6.32
C THR A 25 1.20 3.61 -5.27
N LEU A 26 0.90 3.81 -3.98
CA LEU A 26 1.63 3.14 -2.89
C LEU A 26 1.54 1.61 -3.00
N LYS A 27 0.35 1.08 -3.29
CA LYS A 27 0.11 -0.34 -3.47
C LYS A 27 0.93 -0.92 -4.62
N LYS A 28 1.04 -0.22 -5.76
CA LYS A 28 1.89 -0.65 -6.89
C LYS A 28 3.36 -0.71 -6.48
N LEU A 29 3.87 0.32 -5.80
CA LEU A 29 5.24 0.36 -5.30
C LEU A 29 5.52 -0.85 -4.39
N LEU A 30 4.65 -1.10 -3.40
CA LEU A 30 4.76 -2.23 -2.50
C LEU A 30 4.72 -3.56 -3.26
N LEU A 31 3.78 -3.73 -4.19
CA LEU A 31 3.65 -4.97 -4.97
C LEU A 31 4.86 -5.23 -5.88
N LEU A 32 5.55 -4.20 -6.36
CA LEU A 32 6.77 -4.36 -7.16
C LEU A 32 7.95 -4.83 -6.28
N SER A 33 8.06 -4.30 -5.06
CA SER A 33 9.19 -4.53 -4.17
C SER A 33 9.07 -5.79 -3.30
N LEU A 34 7.85 -6.23 -2.97
CA LEU A 34 7.63 -7.34 -2.03
C LEU A 34 7.77 -8.73 -2.66
N GLN A 35 8.05 -9.74 -1.85
CA GLN A 35 8.09 -11.14 -2.31
C GLN A 35 6.68 -11.71 -2.58
N PRO A 36 6.52 -12.71 -3.47
CA PRO A 36 5.21 -13.27 -3.82
C PRO A 36 4.35 -13.72 -2.63
N LYS A 37 4.98 -14.23 -1.56
CA LYS A 37 4.31 -14.61 -0.30
C LYS A 37 3.58 -13.43 0.35
N GLU A 38 4.18 -12.25 0.34
CA GLU A 38 3.61 -11.05 0.99
C GLU A 38 2.54 -10.42 0.12
N ARG A 39 2.70 -10.47 -1.22
CA ARG A 39 1.72 -9.98 -2.20
C ARG A 39 0.35 -10.64 -2.05
N LYS A 40 0.30 -11.89 -1.58
CA LYS A 40 -0.96 -12.65 -1.39
C LYS A 40 -1.94 -12.00 -0.39
N LYS A 41 -1.48 -11.11 0.49
CA LYS A 41 -2.30 -10.44 1.51
C LYS A 41 -3.03 -9.19 0.99
N PHE A 42 -2.62 -8.66 -0.16
CA PHE A 42 -3.25 -7.50 -0.79
C PHE A 42 -4.58 -7.90 -1.43
N SER A 43 -5.53 -6.96 -1.47
CA SER A 43 -6.76 -7.16 -2.21
C SER A 43 -6.46 -7.31 -3.70
N LYS A 44 -7.21 -8.20 -4.35
CA LYS A 44 -7.12 -8.41 -5.80
C LYS A 44 -8.14 -7.54 -6.50
N ARG A 45 -7.86 -7.18 -7.75
CA ARG A 45 -8.88 -6.59 -8.63
C ARG A 45 -9.95 -7.63 -8.93
N ASP A 46 -11.17 -7.16 -9.12
CA ASP A 46 -12.21 -8.01 -9.67
C ASP A 46 -11.80 -8.53 -11.05
N SER A 47 -11.99 -9.83 -11.29
CA SER A 47 -11.48 -10.50 -12.48
C SER A 47 -12.23 -10.09 -13.75
N LYS A 48 -13.50 -9.68 -13.64
CA LYS A 48 -14.39 -9.35 -14.76
C LYS A 48 -14.41 -7.85 -15.05
N THR A 49 -14.74 -7.05 -14.04
CA THR A 49 -14.89 -5.58 -14.13
C THR A 49 -13.56 -4.83 -14.02
N LYS A 50 -12.49 -5.50 -13.57
CA LYS A 50 -11.16 -4.92 -13.33
C LYS A 50 -11.13 -3.79 -12.29
N LEU A 51 -12.25 -3.57 -11.59
CA LEU A 51 -12.34 -2.61 -10.50
C LEU A 51 -11.43 -3.00 -9.35
N GLN A 52 -10.87 -2.00 -8.69
CA GLN A 52 -10.12 -2.20 -7.46
C GLN A 52 -11.11 -2.48 -6.33
N SER A 53 -10.87 -3.54 -5.57
CA SER A 53 -11.58 -3.73 -4.32
C SER A 53 -11.15 -2.65 -3.32
N PRO A 54 -12.06 -2.23 -2.43
CA PRO A 54 -11.71 -1.41 -1.28
C PRO A 54 -10.56 -2.05 -0.48
N PRO A 55 -9.72 -1.24 0.20
CA PRO A 55 -8.64 -1.76 1.02
C PRO A 55 -9.16 -2.71 2.09
N ASN A 56 -8.51 -3.87 2.24
CA ASN A 56 -8.81 -4.81 3.32
C ASN A 56 -8.11 -4.41 4.63
N ASP A 57 -8.36 -5.14 5.73
CA ASP A 57 -7.74 -4.85 7.05
C ASP A 57 -6.21 -4.83 7.03
N PHE A 58 -5.59 -5.62 6.17
CA PHE A 58 -4.14 -5.63 6.03
C PHE A 58 -3.64 -4.35 5.35
N GLU A 59 -4.31 -3.94 4.27
CA GLU A 59 -4.02 -2.73 3.52
C GLU A 59 -4.30 -1.47 4.35
N MET A 60 -5.39 -1.45 5.12
CA MET A 60 -5.70 -0.36 6.05
C MET A 60 -4.59 -0.18 7.09
N LYS A 61 -4.00 -1.27 7.61
CA LYS A 61 -2.85 -1.18 8.52
C LYS A 61 -1.61 -0.57 7.86
N ILE A 62 -1.42 -0.81 6.56
CA ILE A 62 -0.33 -0.21 5.79
C ILE A 62 -0.60 1.29 5.58
N ILE A 63 -1.83 1.64 5.19
CA ILE A 63 -2.25 3.04 5.01
C ILE A 63 -2.05 3.81 6.32
N SER A 64 -2.56 3.29 7.44
CA SER A 64 -2.38 3.94 8.74
C SER A 64 -0.90 4.05 9.13
N TYR A 65 -0.07 3.04 8.85
CA TYR A 65 1.37 3.14 9.09
C TYR A 65 2.00 4.25 8.24
N TYR A 66 1.70 4.29 6.94
CA TYR A 66 2.17 5.34 6.04
C TYR A 66 1.77 6.74 6.52
N GLU A 67 0.49 6.95 6.86
CA GLU A 67 -0.01 8.25 7.30
C GLU A 67 0.63 8.69 8.62
N ASN A 68 0.87 7.76 9.55
CA ASN A 68 1.54 8.06 10.81
C ASN A 68 3.04 8.35 10.64
N THR A 69 3.72 7.68 9.70
CA THR A 69 5.17 7.84 9.50
C THR A 69 5.51 9.03 8.61
N ILE A 70 4.78 9.22 7.51
CA ILE A 70 5.06 10.26 6.49
C ILE A 70 4.24 11.54 6.75
N GLY A 71 3.12 11.45 7.48
CA GLY A 71 2.26 12.59 7.78
C GLY A 71 1.37 13.05 6.61
N LYS A 72 1.39 12.35 5.48
CA LYS A 72 0.56 12.63 4.30
C LYS A 72 -0.66 11.72 4.29
N LYS A 73 -1.85 12.29 4.12
CA LYS A 73 -3.08 11.51 3.94
C LYS A 73 -3.11 10.83 2.57
N ILE A 74 -3.53 9.57 2.56
CA ILE A 74 -3.73 8.81 1.34
C ILE A 74 -5.18 8.92 0.87
N ARG A 75 -5.37 9.12 -0.43
CA ARG A 75 -6.68 8.97 -1.07
C ARG A 75 -6.95 7.49 -1.36
N ILE A 76 -8.11 7.01 -0.93
CA ILE A 76 -8.61 5.64 -1.14
C ILE A 76 -9.59 5.61 -2.31
#